data_AF-A0A2H4VSK2-F1
#
_entry.id   AF-A0A2H4VSK2-F1
#
_cell.length_a   1.000
_cell.length_b   1.000
_cell.length_c   1.000
_cell.angle_alpha   90.00
_cell.angle_beta   90.00
_cell.angle_gamma   90.00
#
_symmetry.space_group_name_H-M   'P 1'
#
loop_
_entity.id
_entity.type
_entity.pdbx_description
1 polymer ?
#
loop_
_entity_poly.entity_id
_entity_poly.type
_entity_poly.pdbx_seq_one_letter_code
_entity_poly.pdbx_strand_id
1 'polypeptide(L)'
;MVRKIAIYGKGGIGKSTTTQNTASAMAHFHDQKVMIHGCDPKADSTRMILGGKMQTTMMDTLREEGEEACMDLDKIMSVGYEGIKCVESGGPEPGVGCAGRGVITAITIMEQLKVYEDNDFVFFDVLGDVVCGGFAMPIRDGKAEEIYVVASGEMMALYAANNLCKGMVKYAEQSGVRLGGIICNSRNVDGEKELLEEFCKRIGTQLIYFVPRDNIVQKAEFNKRTVVDFDEECNQAHEYEELGRKIIENKNFVIPNPMSMEELEEMVMKYGLVD
;
A
#
# COMPACT_ATOMS: atom_id res chain seq x y z
N MET A 1 -18.20 9.60 1.30
CA MET A 1 -17.14 9.94 2.27
C MET A 1 -15.90 9.24 1.76
N VAL A 2 -14.79 9.97 1.57
CA VAL A 2 -13.54 9.39 1.06
C VAL A 2 -13.06 8.27 1.98
N ARG A 3 -12.60 7.16 1.40
CA ARG A 3 -11.96 6.06 2.14
C ARG A 3 -10.45 6.21 2.03
N LYS A 4 -9.79 6.44 3.16
CA LYS A 4 -8.33 6.60 3.22
C LYS A 4 -7.70 5.28 3.64
N ILE A 5 -7.01 4.67 2.69
CA ILE A 5 -6.38 3.37 2.82
C ILE A 5 -4.87 3.54 2.88
N ALA A 6 -4.22 2.93 3.87
CA ALA A 6 -2.77 2.76 3.84
C ALA A 6 -2.41 1.30 3.53
N ILE A 7 -1.56 1.13 2.54
CA ILE A 7 -1.03 -0.17 2.13
C ILE A 7 0.38 -0.29 2.69
N TYR A 8 0.61 -1.33 3.48
CA TYR A 8 1.90 -1.65 4.09
C TYR A 8 2.40 -3.01 3.62
N GLY A 9 3.67 -3.30 3.88
CA GLY A 9 4.28 -4.59 3.55
C GLY A 9 5.79 -4.49 3.48
N LYS A 10 6.45 -5.63 3.65
CA LYS A 10 7.91 -5.79 3.57
C LYS A 10 8.45 -5.21 2.24
N GLY A 11 9.65 -4.65 2.27
CA GLY A 11 10.38 -4.20 1.10
C GLY A 11 10.54 -5.32 0.09
N GLY A 12 10.32 -5.00 -1.18
CA GLY A 12 10.42 -5.96 -2.27
C GLY A 12 9.27 -6.98 -2.36
N ILE A 13 8.25 -6.91 -1.50
CA ILE A 13 7.10 -7.83 -1.55
C ILE A 13 6.18 -7.59 -2.77
N GLY A 14 6.33 -6.47 -3.47
CA GLY A 14 5.47 -6.06 -4.59
C GLY A 14 4.32 -5.14 -4.19
N LYS A 15 4.43 -4.48 -3.03
CA LYS A 15 3.43 -3.53 -2.51
C LYS A 15 3.01 -2.47 -3.54
N SER A 16 3.94 -1.66 -4.04
CA SER A 16 3.66 -0.59 -5.00
C SER A 16 3.08 -1.11 -6.32
N THR A 17 3.47 -2.32 -6.74
CA THR A 17 2.89 -3.00 -7.89
C THR A 17 1.42 -3.34 -7.64
N THR A 18 1.11 -3.98 -6.51
CA THR A 18 -0.27 -4.29 -6.10
C THR A 18 -1.10 -3.01 -5.95
N THR A 19 -0.57 -1.97 -5.31
CA THR A 19 -1.25 -0.67 -5.11
C THR A 19 -1.68 -0.04 -6.44
N GLN A 20 -0.74 0.11 -7.38
CA GLN A 20 -1.01 0.77 -8.67
C GLN A 20 -1.96 -0.05 -9.53
N ASN A 21 -1.81 -1.37 -9.56
CA ASN A 21 -2.73 -2.24 -10.31
C ASN A 21 -4.14 -2.23 -9.70
N THR A 22 -4.26 -2.28 -8.37
CA THR A 22 -5.56 -2.18 -7.68
C THR A 22 -6.21 -0.83 -7.93
N ALA A 23 -5.45 0.27 -7.86
CA ALA A 23 -5.96 1.60 -8.17
C ALA A 23 -6.44 1.70 -9.62
N SER A 24 -5.67 1.16 -10.57
CA SER A 24 -6.05 1.08 -12.00
C SER A 24 -7.34 0.29 -12.17
N ALA A 25 -7.44 -0.87 -11.52
CA ALA A 25 -8.62 -1.73 -11.61
C ALA A 25 -9.87 -1.07 -11.00
N MET A 26 -9.73 -0.39 -9.87
CA MET A 26 -10.83 0.37 -9.26
C MET A 26 -11.30 1.52 -10.14
N ALA A 27 -10.37 2.25 -10.77
CA ALA A 27 -10.72 3.34 -11.66
C ALA A 27 -11.37 2.85 -12.96
N HIS A 28 -10.78 1.83 -13.59
CA HIS A 28 -11.20 1.33 -14.90
C HIS A 28 -12.46 0.45 -14.85
N PHE A 29 -12.50 -0.55 -13.96
CA PHE A 29 -13.61 -1.52 -13.92
C PHE A 29 -14.76 -1.12 -13.00
N HIS A 30 -14.51 -0.24 -12.02
CA HIS A 30 -15.47 0.11 -10.97
C HIS A 30 -15.77 1.61 -10.88
N ASP A 31 -15.32 2.41 -11.86
CA ASP A 31 -15.56 3.85 -11.97
C ASP A 31 -15.20 4.66 -10.70
N GLN A 32 -14.21 4.21 -9.92
CA GLN A 32 -13.82 4.89 -8.68
C GLN A 32 -12.79 6.00 -8.94
N LYS A 33 -12.98 7.16 -8.30
CA LYS A 33 -11.95 8.20 -8.26
C LYS A 33 -10.89 7.84 -7.24
N VAL A 34 -9.71 7.46 -7.70
CA VAL A 34 -8.60 7.05 -6.84
C VAL A 34 -7.47 8.08 -6.87
N MET A 35 -6.88 8.33 -5.71
CA MET A 35 -5.63 9.05 -5.57
C MET A 35 -4.58 8.15 -4.94
N ILE A 36 -3.34 8.20 -5.44
CA ILE A 36 -2.18 7.54 -4.84
C ILE A 36 -1.25 8.62 -4.26
N HIS A 37 -0.97 8.50 -2.96
CA HIS A 37 0.07 9.25 -2.28
C HIS A 37 1.19 8.28 -1.89
N GLY A 38 2.31 8.33 -2.61
CA GLY A 38 3.50 7.56 -2.29
C GLY A 38 4.18 8.07 -1.01
N CYS A 39 4.28 7.20 -0.02
CA CYS A 39 4.92 7.46 1.28
C CYS A 39 6.15 6.56 1.48
N ASP A 40 6.69 6.00 0.40
CA ASP A 40 7.96 5.26 0.37
C ASP A 40 9.07 6.20 -0.14
N PRO A 41 10.21 6.34 0.57
CA PRO A 41 11.31 7.20 0.12
C PRO A 41 11.90 6.81 -1.24
N LYS A 42 11.59 5.62 -1.77
CA LYS A 42 11.97 5.20 -3.12
C LYS A 42 11.29 6.02 -4.24
N ALA A 43 10.15 6.66 -3.94
CA ALA A 43 9.42 7.57 -4.82
C ALA A 43 9.04 6.99 -6.20
N ASP A 44 8.65 5.71 -6.25
CA ASP A 44 8.16 5.05 -7.47
C ASP A 44 6.76 4.42 -7.33
N SER A 45 6.03 4.82 -6.29
CA SER A 45 4.66 4.37 -5.99
C SER A 45 3.63 4.78 -7.05
N THR A 46 3.96 5.73 -7.91
CA THR A 46 3.08 6.29 -8.95
C THR A 46 3.61 6.07 -10.37
N ARG A 47 4.77 5.42 -10.50
CA ARG A 47 5.52 5.33 -11.75
C ARG A 47 4.72 4.72 -12.91
N MET A 48 4.00 3.62 -12.70
CA MET A 48 3.25 2.94 -13.77
C MET A 48 1.99 3.72 -14.16
N ILE A 49 1.32 4.35 -13.20
CA ILE A 49 0.15 5.19 -13.45
C ILE A 49 0.52 6.39 -14.35
N LEU A 50 1.74 6.90 -14.19
CA LEU A 50 2.27 8.04 -14.95
C LEU A 50 3.10 7.63 -16.18
N GLY A 51 2.93 6.42 -16.71
CA GLY A 51 3.61 5.97 -17.94
C GLY A 51 5.14 5.90 -17.81
N GLY A 52 5.64 5.67 -16.60
CA GLY A 52 7.06 5.54 -16.26
C GLY A 52 7.77 6.84 -15.94
N LYS A 53 7.05 7.95 -15.86
CA LYS A 53 7.58 9.22 -15.35
C LYS A 53 7.91 9.06 -13.86
N MET A 54 9.16 9.40 -13.49
CA MET A 54 9.50 9.68 -12.09
C MET A 54 9.08 11.13 -11.85
N GLN A 55 7.97 11.34 -11.16
CA GLN A 55 7.54 12.70 -10.85
C GLN A 55 8.42 13.31 -9.76
N THR A 56 8.55 14.64 -9.78
CA THR A 56 9.23 15.37 -8.71
C THR A 56 8.49 15.15 -7.39
N THR A 57 9.24 14.90 -6.32
CA THR A 57 8.64 14.65 -5.01
C THR A 57 8.36 15.95 -4.28
N MET A 58 7.40 15.94 -3.36
CA MET A 58 7.11 17.11 -2.52
C MET A 58 8.34 17.55 -1.71
N MET A 59 9.15 16.60 -1.21
CA MET A 59 10.35 16.94 -0.44
C MET A 59 11.48 17.54 -1.30
N ASP A 60 11.54 17.19 -2.59
CA ASP A 60 12.50 17.81 -3.51
C ASP A 60 12.01 19.20 -3.94
N THR A 61 10.72 19.36 -4.29
CA THR A 61 10.12 20.68 -4.56
C THR A 61 10.29 21.62 -3.37
N LEU A 62 10.09 21.14 -2.14
CA LEU A 62 10.26 21.96 -0.93
C LEU A 62 11.72 22.43 -0.76
N ARG A 63 12.68 21.58 -1.12
CA ARG A 63 14.12 21.85 -0.96
C ARG A 63 14.64 22.80 -2.04
N GLU A 64 14.20 22.60 -3.27
CA GLU A 64 14.71 23.31 -4.45
C GLU A 64 13.97 24.62 -4.71
N GLU A 65 12.66 24.65 -4.47
CA GLU A 65 11.77 25.75 -4.85
C GLU A 65 11.05 26.41 -3.66
N GLY A 66 11.10 25.79 -2.48
CA GLY A 66 10.52 26.33 -1.25
C GLY A 66 9.04 25.98 -1.03
N GLU A 67 8.50 26.46 0.10
CA GLU A 67 7.14 26.10 0.56
C GLU A 67 6.04 26.58 -0.39
N GLU A 68 6.17 27.77 -0.99
CA GLU A 68 5.20 28.31 -1.95
C GLU A 68 5.00 27.38 -3.15
N ALA A 69 6.08 26.75 -3.64
CA ALA A 69 6.01 25.80 -4.74
C ALA A 69 5.33 24.48 -4.34
N CYS A 70 5.47 24.04 -3.08
CA CYS A 70 4.75 22.88 -2.57
C CYS A 70 3.26 23.11 -2.31
N MET A 71 2.81 24.37 -2.27
CA MET A 71 1.40 24.72 -2.16
C MET A 71 0.71 24.82 -3.53
N ASP A 72 1.48 24.73 -4.61
CA ASP A 72 0.98 24.72 -5.99
C ASP A 72 0.79 23.27 -6.48
N LEU A 73 -0.47 22.86 -6.63
CA LEU A 73 -0.82 21.49 -7.03
C LEU A 73 -0.26 21.11 -8.40
N ASP A 74 -0.09 22.06 -9.32
CA ASP A 74 0.42 21.78 -10.67
C ASP A 74 1.90 21.36 -10.63
N LYS A 75 2.62 21.66 -9.54
CA LYS A 75 4.02 21.26 -9.34
C LYS A 75 4.18 19.92 -8.65
N ILE A 76 3.27 19.57 -7.74
CA ILE A 76 3.43 18.41 -6.85
C ILE A 76 2.50 17.24 -7.20
N MET A 77 1.47 17.47 -8.02
CA MET A 77 0.48 16.46 -8.37
C MET A 77 0.44 16.25 -9.88
N SER A 78 0.51 14.98 -10.28
CA SER A 78 0.28 14.55 -11.65
C SER A 78 -1.01 13.75 -11.74
N VAL A 79 -1.64 13.73 -12.91
CA VAL A 79 -2.79 12.87 -13.21
C VAL A 79 -2.38 11.88 -14.28
N GLY A 80 -2.65 10.60 -14.05
CA GLY A 80 -2.26 9.50 -14.94
C GLY A 80 -3.44 8.72 -15.50
N TYR A 81 -3.22 7.42 -15.72
CA TYR A 81 -4.21 6.47 -16.21
C TYR A 81 -5.55 6.60 -15.48
N GLU A 82 -6.65 6.62 -16.23
CA GLU A 82 -8.05 6.77 -15.75
C GLU A 82 -8.28 7.93 -14.77
N GLY A 83 -7.52 9.02 -14.90
CA GLY A 83 -7.67 10.20 -14.06
C GLY A 83 -7.16 10.01 -12.62
N ILE A 84 -6.39 8.94 -12.35
CA ILE A 84 -5.80 8.70 -11.03
C ILE A 84 -4.83 9.84 -10.70
N LYS A 85 -5.07 10.49 -9.56
CA LYS A 85 -4.22 11.56 -9.04
C LYS A 85 -3.01 10.94 -8.33
N CYS A 86 -1.82 11.48 -8.56
CA CYS A 86 -0.56 10.92 -8.08
C CYS A 86 0.27 11.99 -7.41
N VAL A 87 0.76 11.70 -6.20
CA VAL A 87 1.75 12.51 -5.47
C VAL A 87 2.79 11.60 -4.84
N GLU A 88 4.05 12.03 -4.79
CA GLU A 88 5.12 11.36 -4.08
C GLU A 88 5.60 12.26 -2.93
N SER A 89 5.56 11.76 -1.69
CA SER A 89 6.13 12.48 -0.55
C SER A 89 7.62 12.76 -0.79
N GLY A 90 8.35 11.74 -1.23
CA GLY A 90 9.80 11.76 -1.29
C GLY A 90 10.48 11.51 0.05
N GLY A 91 11.79 11.30 0.00
CA GLY A 91 12.65 11.11 1.15
C GLY A 91 13.72 12.18 1.25
N PRO A 92 14.41 12.30 2.39
CA PRO A 92 15.64 13.06 2.46
C PRO A 92 16.73 12.40 1.62
N GLU A 93 17.83 13.11 1.37
CA GLU A 93 18.99 12.54 0.69
C GLU A 93 19.46 11.24 1.37
N PRO A 94 19.87 10.21 0.61
CA PRO A 94 20.38 8.98 1.18
C PRO A 94 21.49 9.24 2.22
N GLY A 95 21.28 8.75 3.44
CA GLY A 95 22.21 8.95 4.56
C GLY A 95 22.01 10.23 5.37
N VAL A 96 21.02 11.08 5.04
CA VAL A 96 20.71 12.33 5.74
C VAL A 96 19.24 12.37 6.14
N GLY A 97 18.91 13.04 7.26
CA GLY A 97 17.52 13.33 7.62
C GLY A 97 16.69 12.15 8.12
N CYS A 98 15.37 12.27 8.04
CA CYS A 98 14.42 11.25 8.48
C CYS A 98 13.27 11.15 7.46
N ALA A 99 13.21 10.06 6.70
CA ALA A 99 12.16 9.81 5.70
C ALA A 99 10.75 9.94 6.28
N GLY A 100 10.55 9.44 7.50
CA GLY A 100 9.27 9.56 8.19
C GLY A 100 8.82 11.00 8.45
N ARG A 101 9.73 11.98 8.61
CA ARG A 101 9.35 13.40 8.74
C ARG A 101 8.89 13.98 7.40
N GLY A 102 9.50 13.56 6.29
CA GLY A 102 9.09 14.00 4.96
C GLY A 102 7.65 13.58 4.63
N VAL A 103 7.31 12.33 4.95
CA VAL A 103 5.94 11.80 4.83
C VAL A 103 4.94 12.63 5.65
N ILE A 104 5.26 12.97 6.90
CA ILE A 104 4.39 13.80 7.75
C ILE A 104 4.14 15.18 7.11
N THR A 105 5.21 15.85 6.66
CA THR A 105 5.10 17.17 6.02
C THR A 105 4.26 17.10 4.76
N ALA A 106 4.52 16.12 3.89
CA ALA A 106 3.77 15.91 2.65
C ALA A 106 2.27 15.70 2.91
N ILE A 107 1.92 14.79 3.82
CA ILE A 107 0.52 14.54 4.16
C ILE A 107 -0.15 15.81 4.72
N THR A 108 0.54 16.55 5.59
CA THR A 108 0.00 17.76 6.22
C THR A 108 -0.31 18.84 5.17
N ILE A 109 0.60 19.08 4.23
CA ILE A 109 0.39 20.04 3.12
C ILE A 109 -0.82 19.60 2.28
N MET A 110 -0.89 18.33 1.91
CA MET A 110 -1.99 17.81 1.10
C MET A 110 -3.36 17.91 1.81
N GLU A 111 -3.39 17.74 3.14
CA GLU A 111 -4.61 17.99 3.93
C GLU A 111 -5.01 19.46 3.93
N GLN A 112 -4.05 20.39 4.05
CA GLN A 112 -4.33 21.83 4.00
C GLN A 112 -4.91 22.23 2.64
N LEU A 113 -4.42 21.62 1.57
CA LEU A 113 -4.91 21.81 0.20
C LEU A 113 -6.24 21.07 -0.08
N LYS A 114 -6.75 20.27 0.87
CA LYS A 114 -8.01 19.51 0.79
C LYS A 114 -8.14 18.57 -0.43
N VAL A 115 -7.03 18.19 -1.03
CA VAL A 115 -6.96 17.35 -2.24
C VAL A 115 -7.60 15.97 -2.09
N TYR A 116 -7.67 15.45 -0.87
CA TYR A 116 -8.20 14.12 -0.59
C TYR A 116 -9.72 14.06 -0.72
N GLU A 117 -10.44 15.16 -0.48
CA GLU A 117 -11.90 15.18 -0.32
C GLU A 117 -12.66 14.86 -1.62
N ASP A 118 -12.05 15.09 -2.78
CA ASP A 118 -12.67 14.90 -4.10
C ASP A 118 -12.57 13.45 -4.64
N ASN A 119 -12.00 12.53 -3.88
CA ASN A 119 -11.75 11.15 -4.29
C ASN A 119 -12.66 10.19 -3.53
N ASP A 120 -12.99 9.06 -4.16
CA ASP A 120 -13.66 7.95 -3.48
C ASP A 120 -12.65 7.21 -2.60
N PHE A 121 -11.41 7.05 -3.10
CA PHE A 121 -10.32 6.37 -2.43
C PHE A 121 -9.02 7.17 -2.46
N VAL A 122 -8.28 7.15 -1.34
CA VAL A 122 -6.91 7.63 -1.25
C VAL A 122 -6.03 6.49 -0.75
N PHE A 123 -5.04 6.09 -1.55
CA PHE A 123 -4.06 5.06 -1.22
C PHE A 123 -2.75 5.71 -0.77
N PHE A 124 -2.39 5.50 0.50
CA PHE A 124 -1.06 5.77 1.01
C PHE A 124 -0.21 4.51 0.82
N ASP A 125 0.77 4.55 -0.09
CA ASP A 125 1.73 3.45 -0.27
C ASP A 125 2.90 3.65 0.70
N VAL A 126 2.89 2.95 1.85
CA VAL A 126 3.78 3.25 2.98
C VAL A 126 4.87 2.20 3.13
N LEU A 127 6.11 2.64 3.37
CA LEU A 127 7.22 1.76 3.70
C LEU A 127 6.90 0.90 4.94
N GLY A 128 6.92 -0.42 4.78
CA GLY A 128 6.51 -1.37 5.82
C GLY A 128 7.65 -2.08 6.56
N ASP A 129 8.91 -1.89 6.17
CA ASP A 129 10.06 -2.55 6.81
C ASP A 129 10.39 -1.97 8.19
N VAL A 130 10.18 -0.67 8.36
CA VAL A 130 10.53 0.07 9.57
C VAL A 130 9.31 0.83 10.05
N VAL A 131 8.67 0.34 11.10
CA VAL A 131 7.54 1.02 11.77
C VAL A 131 8.07 2.05 12.78
N CYS A 132 8.90 2.99 12.32
CA CYS A 132 9.34 4.12 13.15
C CYS A 132 8.22 5.16 13.28
N GLY A 133 8.37 6.11 14.21
CA GLY A 133 7.31 7.08 14.52
C GLY A 133 6.80 7.93 13.35
N GLY A 134 7.55 8.05 12.25
CA GLY A 134 7.09 8.76 11.04
C GLY A 134 6.30 7.88 10.08
N PHE A 135 6.77 6.66 9.77
CA PHE A 135 6.02 5.71 8.92
C PHE A 135 4.78 5.14 9.61
N ALA A 136 4.72 5.21 10.94
CA ALA A 136 3.53 4.93 11.71
C ALA A 136 2.52 6.09 11.71
N MET A 137 2.83 7.27 11.18
CA MET A 137 1.95 8.44 11.26
C MET A 137 0.56 8.22 10.63
N PRO A 138 0.43 7.57 9.45
CA PRO A 138 -0.89 7.28 8.90
C PRO A 138 -1.79 6.50 9.87
N ILE A 139 -1.21 5.58 10.64
CA ILE A 139 -1.87 4.76 11.66
C ILE A 139 -2.08 5.56 12.96
N ARG A 140 -1.04 6.24 13.45
CA ARG A 140 -1.00 6.93 14.75
C ARG A 140 -1.94 8.13 14.79
N ASP A 141 -1.92 8.94 13.74
CA ASP A 141 -2.65 10.21 13.69
C ASP A 141 -3.98 10.05 12.93
N GLY A 142 -4.36 8.81 12.59
CA GLY A 142 -5.64 8.47 11.94
C GLY A 142 -5.77 9.08 10.55
N LYS A 143 -4.66 9.20 9.80
CA LYS A 143 -4.69 9.72 8.43
C LYS A 143 -5.24 8.71 7.43
N ALA A 144 -5.12 7.42 7.76
CA ALA A 144 -5.81 6.33 7.10
C ALA A 144 -6.60 5.54 8.14
N GLU A 145 -7.89 5.34 7.91
CA GLU A 145 -8.73 4.53 8.80
C GLU A 145 -8.61 3.04 8.46
N GLU A 146 -8.26 2.72 7.21
CA GLU A 146 -8.22 1.36 6.70
C GLU A 146 -6.80 0.93 6.33
N ILE A 147 -6.33 -0.17 6.91
CA ILE A 147 -5.01 -0.71 6.63
C ILE A 147 -5.13 -2.03 5.88
N TYR A 148 -4.37 -2.16 4.79
CA TYR A 148 -4.16 -3.44 4.11
C TYR A 148 -2.68 -3.76 4.10
N VAL A 149 -2.33 -5.04 4.28
CA VAL A 149 -0.93 -5.47 4.35
C VAL A 149 -0.66 -6.45 3.23
N VAL A 150 0.31 -6.13 2.38
CA VAL A 150 0.83 -7.04 1.36
C VAL A 150 1.87 -7.96 2.00
N ALA A 151 1.61 -9.27 1.94
CA ALA A 151 2.48 -10.32 2.47
C ALA A 151 2.60 -11.47 1.47
N SER A 152 3.45 -12.44 1.78
CA SER A 152 3.59 -13.72 1.06
C SER A 152 3.83 -14.84 2.08
N GLY A 153 3.94 -16.09 1.61
CA GLY A 153 4.28 -17.25 2.43
C GLY A 153 5.70 -17.23 2.99
N GLU A 154 6.51 -16.22 2.64
CA GLU A 154 7.83 -16.04 3.26
C GLU A 154 7.71 -15.67 4.74
N MET A 155 8.44 -16.37 5.61
CA MET A 155 8.50 -16.08 7.05
C MET A 155 8.72 -14.60 7.36
N MET A 156 9.66 -13.95 6.65
CA MET A 156 9.96 -12.54 6.88
C MET A 156 8.83 -11.58 6.48
N ALA A 157 8.00 -11.95 5.49
CA ALA A 157 6.83 -11.17 5.12
C ALA A 157 5.74 -11.27 6.19
N LEU A 158 5.48 -12.47 6.71
CA LEU A 158 4.56 -12.70 7.81
C LEU A 158 5.03 -12.03 9.11
N TYR A 159 6.33 -12.07 9.39
CA TYR A 159 6.95 -11.37 10.52
C TYR A 159 6.73 -9.85 10.43
N ALA A 160 6.99 -9.24 9.27
CA ALA A 160 6.76 -7.82 9.05
C ALA A 160 5.28 -7.45 9.23
N ALA A 161 4.36 -8.25 8.66
CA ALA A 161 2.92 -8.06 8.82
C ALA A 161 2.49 -8.15 10.29
N ASN A 162 2.99 -9.13 11.04
CA ASN A 162 2.68 -9.30 12.46
C ASN A 162 3.23 -8.14 13.31
N ASN A 163 4.43 -7.65 13.02
CA ASN A 163 4.99 -6.49 13.71
C ASN A 163 4.24 -5.19 13.42
N LEU A 164 3.74 -5.02 12.19
CA LEU A 164 2.84 -3.91 11.87
C LEU A 164 1.57 -4.00 12.71
N CYS A 165 0.97 -5.19 12.84
CA CYS A 165 -0.20 -5.41 13.69
C CYS A 165 0.08 -5.00 15.15
N LYS A 166 1.26 -5.32 15.70
CA LYS A 166 1.69 -4.85 17.04
C LYS A 166 1.74 -3.32 17.13
N GLY A 167 2.20 -2.66 16.07
CA GLY A 167 2.19 -1.20 15.97
C GLY A 167 0.76 -0.64 15.94
N MET A 168 -0.13 -1.25 15.16
CA MET A 168 -1.53 -0.84 15.04
C MET A 168 -2.29 -0.93 16.36
N VAL A 169 -2.14 -2.03 17.11
CA VAL A 169 -2.83 -2.21 18.41
C VAL A 169 -2.56 -1.06 19.38
N LYS A 170 -1.35 -0.49 19.36
CA LYS A 170 -0.99 0.66 20.22
C LYS A 170 -1.81 1.92 19.95
N TYR A 171 -2.33 2.08 18.74
CA TYR A 171 -2.99 3.30 18.30
C TYR A 171 -4.48 3.10 17.93
N ALA A 172 -4.92 1.86 17.73
CA ALA A 172 -6.26 1.53 17.22
C ALA A 172 -7.42 2.17 17.97
N GLU A 173 -7.35 2.26 19.30
CA GLU A 173 -8.39 2.90 20.11
C GLU A 173 -8.35 4.44 20.01
N GLN A 174 -7.16 5.01 19.88
CA GLN A 174 -6.99 6.47 19.82
C GLN A 174 -7.29 7.03 18.43
N SER A 175 -6.79 6.39 17.38
CA SER A 175 -6.88 6.90 16.00
C SER A 175 -8.05 6.34 15.22
N GLY A 176 -8.71 5.30 15.72
CA GLY A 176 -9.81 4.63 15.02
C GLY A 176 -9.36 3.71 13.87
N VAL A 177 -8.05 3.57 13.64
CA VAL A 177 -7.49 2.74 12.57
C VAL A 177 -7.87 1.25 12.74
N ARG A 178 -8.14 0.56 11.63
CA ARG A 178 -8.50 -0.85 11.60
C ARG A 178 -7.77 -1.61 10.49
N LEU A 179 -7.51 -2.88 10.72
CA LEU A 179 -6.99 -3.80 9.70
C LEU A 179 -8.16 -4.28 8.84
N GLY A 180 -8.13 -3.96 7.55
CA GLY A 180 -9.12 -4.39 6.57
C GLY A 180 -8.83 -5.78 5.99
N GLY A 181 -7.56 -6.18 5.94
CA GLY A 181 -7.17 -7.54 5.54
C GLY A 181 -5.72 -7.65 5.09
N ILE A 182 -5.30 -8.89 4.85
CA ILE A 182 -4.01 -9.21 4.23
C ILE A 182 -4.24 -9.48 2.75
N ILE A 183 -3.38 -8.92 1.90
CA ILE A 183 -3.30 -9.24 0.47
C ILE A 183 -2.09 -10.16 0.31
N CYS A 184 -2.30 -11.40 -0.11
CA CYS A 184 -1.17 -12.26 -0.47
C CYS A 184 -0.70 -11.89 -1.88
N ASN A 185 0.57 -11.53 -2.03
CA ASN A 185 1.23 -11.44 -3.33
C ASN A 185 2.13 -12.67 -3.49
N SER A 186 1.64 -13.64 -4.25
CA SER A 186 2.20 -14.99 -4.31
C SER A 186 3.69 -15.00 -4.67
N ARG A 187 4.43 -15.84 -3.96
CA ARG A 187 5.82 -16.19 -4.25
C ARG A 187 5.97 -17.63 -4.70
N ASN A 188 4.85 -18.31 -4.98
CA ASN A 188 4.78 -19.74 -5.28
C ASN A 188 5.41 -20.57 -4.15
N VAL A 189 5.12 -20.20 -2.90
CA VAL A 189 5.46 -21.03 -1.74
C VAL A 189 4.43 -22.18 -1.67
N ASP A 190 4.86 -23.39 -1.32
CA ASP A 190 3.93 -24.51 -1.19
C ASP A 190 2.94 -24.26 -0.04
N GLY A 191 1.65 -24.49 -0.30
CA GLY A 191 0.59 -24.20 0.66
C GLY A 191 0.45 -22.72 1.06
N GLU A 192 0.95 -21.79 0.23
CA GLU A 192 1.01 -20.36 0.55
C GLU A 192 -0.36 -19.77 0.90
N LYS A 193 -1.39 -20.15 0.17
CA LYS A 193 -2.75 -19.65 0.41
C LYS A 193 -3.26 -20.10 1.78
N GLU A 194 -3.15 -21.38 2.07
CA GLU A 194 -3.60 -21.98 3.34
C GLU A 194 -2.81 -21.44 4.53
N LEU A 195 -1.51 -21.20 4.35
CA LEU A 195 -0.65 -20.56 5.35
C LEU A 195 -1.14 -19.12 5.65
N LEU A 196 -1.43 -18.34 4.62
CA LEU A 196 -1.90 -16.96 4.77
C LEU A 196 -3.31 -16.90 5.35
N GLU A 197 -4.20 -17.83 5.00
CA GLU A 197 -5.54 -17.95 5.59
C GLU A 197 -5.45 -18.25 7.09
N GLU A 198 -4.59 -19.18 7.52
CA GLU A 198 -4.35 -19.48 8.93
C GLU A 198 -3.72 -18.29 9.66
N PHE A 199 -2.75 -17.61 9.05
CA PHE A 199 -2.16 -16.38 9.60
C PHE A 199 -3.23 -15.31 9.85
N CYS A 200 -4.08 -15.05 8.85
CA CYS A 200 -5.17 -14.08 8.95
C CYS A 200 -6.15 -14.43 10.07
N LYS A 201 -6.54 -15.71 10.16
CA LYS A 201 -7.43 -16.21 11.21
C LYS A 201 -6.85 -15.98 12.60
N ARG A 202 -5.55 -16.26 12.80
CA ARG A 202 -4.88 -16.07 14.10
C ARG A 202 -4.80 -14.61 14.51
N ILE A 203 -4.53 -13.70 13.58
CA ILE A 203 -4.54 -12.26 13.85
C ILE A 203 -5.94 -11.63 13.85
N GLY A 204 -6.99 -12.44 13.66
CA GLY A 204 -8.38 -12.01 13.73
C GLY A 204 -8.88 -11.23 12.50
N THR A 205 -8.22 -11.37 11.35
CA THR A 205 -8.59 -10.68 10.09
C THR A 205 -8.88 -11.68 8.97
N GLN A 206 -8.98 -11.18 7.74
CA GLN A 206 -9.21 -11.96 6.53
C GLN A 206 -8.02 -11.87 5.55
N LEU A 207 -7.83 -12.94 4.78
CA LEU A 207 -7.10 -12.86 3.52
C LEU A 207 -8.06 -12.23 2.50
N ILE A 208 -7.95 -10.91 2.27
CA ILE A 208 -8.88 -10.20 1.38
C ILE A 208 -8.76 -10.75 -0.05
N TYR A 209 -7.53 -11.05 -0.46
CA TYR A 209 -7.27 -11.63 -1.77
C TYR A 209 -5.92 -12.36 -1.82
N PHE A 210 -5.85 -13.33 -2.73
CA PHE A 210 -4.62 -14.02 -3.12
C PHE A 210 -4.30 -13.63 -4.56
N VAL A 211 -3.31 -12.77 -4.76
CA VAL A 211 -2.85 -12.34 -6.08
C VAL A 211 -1.84 -13.38 -6.59
N PRO A 212 -2.14 -14.09 -7.70
CA PRO A 212 -1.23 -15.09 -8.25
C PRO A 212 0.00 -14.43 -8.88
N ARG A 213 1.06 -15.24 -9.01
CA ARG A 213 2.30 -14.83 -9.67
C ARG A 213 2.14 -15.01 -11.18
N ASP A 214 2.18 -13.91 -11.93
CA ASP A 214 2.16 -13.94 -13.40
C ASP A 214 3.26 -13.06 -14.01
N ASN A 215 3.91 -13.56 -15.05
CA ASN A 215 4.96 -12.87 -15.79
C ASN A 215 4.45 -11.65 -16.56
N ILE A 216 3.13 -11.56 -16.82
CA ILE A 216 2.53 -10.37 -17.46
C ILE A 216 2.74 -9.12 -16.62
N VAL A 217 2.83 -9.26 -15.29
CA VAL A 217 3.14 -8.15 -14.38
C VAL A 217 4.50 -7.54 -14.74
N GLN A 218 5.53 -8.37 -14.96
CA GLN A 218 6.85 -7.87 -15.38
C GLN A 218 6.80 -7.27 -16.79
N LYS A 219 6.04 -7.86 -17.73
CA LYS A 219 5.87 -7.30 -19.07
C LYS A 219 5.24 -5.91 -19.02
N ALA A 220 4.19 -5.72 -18.22
CA ALA A 220 3.53 -4.44 -18.02
C ALA A 220 4.48 -3.42 -17.37
N GLU A 221 5.18 -3.81 -16.31
CA GLU A 221 6.18 -2.97 -15.63
C GLU A 221 7.30 -2.50 -16.58
N PHE A 222 7.82 -3.39 -17.43
CA PHE A 222 8.83 -3.02 -18.44
C PHE A 222 8.30 -2.06 -19.49
N ASN A 223 7.00 -2.12 -19.78
CA ASN A 223 6.30 -1.16 -20.64
C ASN A 223 5.79 0.07 -19.87
N LYS A 224 6.13 0.17 -18.57
CA LYS A 224 5.81 1.30 -17.70
C LYS A 224 4.31 1.51 -17.50
N ARG A 225 3.55 0.43 -17.51
CA ARG A 225 2.09 0.41 -17.35
C ARG A 225 1.69 -0.55 -16.23
N THR A 226 0.50 -0.36 -15.68
CA THR A 226 -0.14 -1.41 -14.87
C THR A 226 -0.62 -2.52 -15.80
N VAL A 227 -0.93 -3.70 -15.25
CA VAL A 227 -1.47 -4.82 -16.03
C VAL A 227 -2.80 -4.43 -16.67
N VAL A 228 -3.65 -3.70 -15.95
CA VAL A 228 -4.94 -3.21 -16.47
C VAL A 228 -4.75 -2.31 -17.70
N ASP A 229 -3.83 -1.33 -17.65
CA ASP A 229 -3.50 -0.46 -18.79
C ASP A 229 -2.69 -1.19 -19.91
N PHE A 230 -2.04 -2.30 -19.58
CA PHE A 230 -1.23 -3.06 -20.54
C PHE A 230 -2.07 -4.06 -21.34
N ASP A 231 -2.94 -4.80 -20.67
CA ASP A 231 -3.78 -5.87 -21.21
C ASP A 231 -4.98 -6.11 -20.27
N GLU A 232 -6.06 -5.37 -20.47
CA GLU A 232 -7.26 -5.40 -19.63
C GLU A 232 -8.01 -6.74 -19.68
N GLU A 233 -7.84 -7.53 -20.75
CA GLU A 233 -8.52 -8.81 -20.95
C GLU A 233 -7.76 -9.99 -20.33
N CYS A 234 -6.53 -9.79 -19.84
CA CYS A 234 -5.74 -10.87 -19.29
C CYS A 234 -6.25 -11.31 -17.91
N ASN A 235 -6.01 -12.58 -17.56
CA ASN A 235 -6.40 -13.13 -16.25
C ASN A 235 -5.91 -12.26 -15.09
N GLN A 236 -4.66 -11.80 -15.13
CA GLN A 236 -4.07 -11.00 -14.06
C GLN A 236 -4.74 -9.63 -13.90
N ALA A 237 -5.30 -9.02 -14.96
CA ALA A 237 -6.09 -7.80 -14.84
C ALA A 237 -7.38 -8.07 -14.05
N HIS A 238 -8.07 -9.18 -14.34
CA HIS A 238 -9.26 -9.61 -13.60
C HIS A 238 -8.97 -10.02 -12.15
N GLU A 239 -7.78 -10.54 -11.85
CA GLU A 239 -7.34 -10.76 -10.45
C GLU A 239 -7.27 -9.43 -9.67
N TYR A 240 -6.80 -8.35 -10.31
CA TYR A 240 -6.79 -7.02 -9.69
C TYR A 240 -8.18 -6.35 -9.67
N GLU A 241 -9.02 -6.60 -10.68
CA GLU A 241 -10.44 -6.22 -10.68
C GLU A 241 -11.17 -6.77 -9.46
N GLU A 242 -11.00 -8.07 -9.19
CA GLU A 242 -11.65 -8.75 -8.07
C GLU A 242 -11.07 -8.28 -6.73
N LEU A 243 -9.75 -8.08 -6.62
CA LEU A 243 -9.15 -7.44 -5.44
C LEU A 243 -9.73 -6.04 -5.19
N GLY A 244 -9.84 -5.22 -6.25
CA GLY A 244 -10.45 -3.89 -6.18
C GLY A 244 -11.89 -3.96 -5.68
N ARG A 245 -12.71 -4.83 -6.27
CA ARG A 245 -14.10 -5.06 -5.87
C ARG A 245 -14.21 -5.46 -4.39
N LYS A 246 -13.38 -6.41 -3.94
CA LYS A 246 -13.40 -6.86 -2.54
C LYS A 246 -13.00 -5.76 -1.55
N ILE A 247 -12.05 -4.90 -1.90
CA ILE A 247 -11.71 -3.74 -1.06
C ILE A 247 -12.88 -2.74 -1.04
N ILE A 248 -13.50 -2.46 -2.19
CA ILE A 248 -14.68 -1.58 -2.29
C ILE A 248 -15.82 -2.08 -1.40
N GLU A 249 -16.09 -3.38 -1.42
CA GLU A 249 -17.19 -3.99 -0.67
C GLU A 249 -16.84 -4.34 0.79
N ASN A 250 -15.58 -4.19 1.20
CA ASN A 250 -15.13 -4.64 2.50
C ASN A 250 -15.85 -3.92 3.66
N LYS A 251 -16.32 -4.71 4.62
CA LYS A 251 -16.95 -4.25 5.88
C LYS A 251 -16.31 -4.86 7.12
N ASN A 252 -15.32 -5.75 6.94
CA ASN A 252 -14.66 -6.42 8.04
C ASN A 252 -13.38 -5.67 8.40
N PHE A 253 -13.47 -4.90 9.48
CA PHE A 253 -12.43 -4.02 9.98
C PHE A 253 -12.18 -4.32 11.45
N VAL A 254 -10.96 -4.77 11.78
CA VAL A 254 -10.65 -5.30 13.10
C VAL A 254 -9.47 -4.58 13.75
N ILE A 255 -9.41 -4.62 15.08
CA ILE A 255 -8.15 -4.45 15.79
C ILE A 255 -7.48 -5.84 15.77
N PRO A 256 -6.29 -5.98 15.15
CA PRO A 256 -5.68 -7.30 15.00
C PRO A 256 -5.20 -7.86 16.34
N ASN A 257 -5.03 -9.18 16.40
CA ASN A 257 -4.45 -9.92 17.53
C ASN A 257 -3.05 -10.44 17.17
N PRO A 258 -1.98 -9.64 17.33
CA PRO A 258 -0.66 -10.04 16.88
C PRO A 258 -0.14 -11.23 17.69
N MET A 259 0.57 -12.13 17.01
CA MET A 259 1.17 -13.30 17.61
C MET A 259 2.55 -12.98 18.23
N SER A 260 2.96 -13.80 19.19
CA SER A 260 4.35 -13.92 19.60
C SER A 260 5.23 -14.47 18.46
N MET A 261 6.56 -14.40 18.62
CA MET A 261 7.46 -14.98 17.62
C MET A 261 7.37 -16.50 17.60
N GLU A 262 7.28 -17.13 18.78
CA GLU A 262 7.15 -18.58 18.93
C GLU A 262 5.90 -19.11 18.23
N GLU A 263 4.74 -18.47 18.44
CA GLU A 263 3.49 -18.86 17.76
C GLU A 263 3.56 -18.72 16.24
N LEU A 264 4.28 -17.70 15.75
CA LEU A 264 4.48 -17.48 14.32
C LEU A 264 5.39 -18.56 13.71
N GLU A 265 6.48 -18.90 14.40
CA GLU A 265 7.41 -19.96 13.99
C GLU A 265 6.72 -21.33 14.00
N GLU A 266 5.97 -21.66 15.05
CA GLU A 266 5.16 -22.88 15.12
C GLU A 266 4.17 -22.99 13.96
N MET A 267 3.49 -21.88 13.64
CA MET A 267 2.56 -21.82 12.52
C MET A 267 3.29 -22.07 11.20
N VAL A 268 4.40 -21.38 10.92
CA VAL A 268 5.14 -21.55 9.65
C VAL A 268 5.73 -22.95 9.54
N MET A 269 6.26 -23.52 10.62
CA MET A 269 6.80 -24.89 10.64
C MET A 269 5.75 -25.92 10.20
N LYS A 270 4.48 -25.76 10.58
CA LYS A 270 3.40 -26.65 10.15
C LYS A 270 3.27 -26.74 8.62
N TYR A 271 3.55 -25.65 7.89
CA TYR A 271 3.43 -25.58 6.43
C TYR A 271 4.77 -25.79 5.72
N GLY A 272 5.90 -25.58 6.40
CA GLY A 272 7.24 -25.88 5.87
C GLY A 272 7.64 -27.37 5.95
N LEU A 273 6.81 -28.22 6.55
CA LEU A 273 6.98 -29.66 6.65
C LEU A 273 6.12 -30.45 5.64
N VAL A 274 5.51 -29.74 4.68
CA VAL A 274 4.69 -30.36 3.64
C VAL A 274 5.63 -30.84 2.54
N ASP A 275 5.83 -32.15 2.46
CA ASP A 275 6.55 -32.86 1.38
C ASP A 275 5.79 -32.84 0.05
#